data_AF-A0A8J2SZU6-F1
#
_entry.id   AF-A0A8J2SZU6-F1
#
_cell.length_a   1.000
_cell.length_b   1.000
_cell.length_c   1.000
_cell.angle_alpha   90.00
_cell.angle_beta   90.00
_cell.angle_gamma   90.00
#
_symmetry.space_group_name_H-M   'P 1'
#
loop_
_entity.id
_entity.type
_entity.pdbx_description
1 polymer ?
#
loop_
_entity_poly.entity_id
_entity_poly.type
_entity_poly.pdbx_seq_one_letter_code
_entity_poly.pdbx_strand_id
1 'polypeptide(L)'
;MAEKQPLTNGSSYGATTKPPTPTGAHSMDLLRTSSSKNPINTSSNVLLLYRMNELQHLGRVNFGLAVGTLLYLATNVVLFTFNAMDRNDDACGDPEGIKYARCGSPVSPLQFHIYEFWAGFLFACIEATSLIFTPRALATVSKRPGLLRTVLMFDIMSTFIAAILVTFNLDVFEVPAHEIEFSNELTLALVNIIFLRSLARGRGEKGVLVASMVAICAPLFQLAVYNSPLKYGEQYAHAVEFTFGAANCFVTFWFCLDNWFVAEEELRCIKYGDPVSCRHCIVSHSLKKAELATHRVNSLV
;
A
#
# COMPACT_ATOMS: atom_id res chain seq x y z
N MET A 1 61.32 -32.47 65.50
CA MET A 1 60.23 -32.57 64.50
C MET A 1 60.77 -32.03 63.18
N ALA A 2 60.45 -32.74 62.11
CA ALA A 2 61.22 -32.83 60.88
C ALA A 2 60.89 -31.74 59.84
N GLU A 3 61.95 -31.28 59.15
CA GLU A 3 62.12 -31.33 57.68
C GLU A 3 61.38 -30.35 56.72
N LYS A 4 62.24 -29.53 56.08
CA LYS A 4 62.34 -29.06 54.68
C LYS A 4 61.22 -28.24 53.98
N GLN A 5 61.72 -27.22 53.27
CA GLN A 5 61.12 -26.54 52.11
C GLN A 5 60.77 -27.51 50.97
N PRO A 6 59.94 -27.04 50.02
CA PRO A 6 60.39 -27.05 48.63
C PRO A 6 60.10 -25.77 47.81
N LEU A 7 60.95 -25.56 46.82
CA LEU A 7 60.80 -24.70 45.63
C LEU A 7 59.61 -25.15 44.75
N THR A 8 59.01 -24.23 43.98
CA THR A 8 58.81 -24.34 42.51
C THR A 8 58.14 -23.10 41.88
N ASN A 9 58.40 -22.97 40.58
CA ASN A 9 58.10 -21.92 39.61
C ASN A 9 56.61 -21.58 39.37
N GLY A 10 56.34 -20.37 38.88
CA GLY A 10 55.10 -20.04 38.14
C GLY A 10 54.89 -18.55 37.86
N SER A 11 55.04 -18.14 36.60
CA SER A 11 54.77 -16.84 35.93
C SER A 11 53.43 -16.15 36.33
N SER A 12 53.18 -14.85 36.11
CA SER A 12 53.64 -13.96 35.03
C SER A 12 53.59 -12.46 35.36
N TYR A 13 54.61 -11.75 34.87
CA TYR A 13 54.62 -10.46 34.14
C TYR A 13 53.27 -9.79 33.82
N GLY A 14 53.15 -8.46 33.72
CA GLY A 14 54.19 -7.45 33.61
C GLY A 14 53.64 -6.02 33.60
N ALA A 15 54.56 -5.10 33.89
CA ALA A 15 54.41 -3.65 33.96
C ALA A 15 54.10 -3.01 32.60
N THR A 16 53.70 -1.74 32.61
CA THR A 16 54.39 -0.71 31.82
C THR A 16 53.99 0.72 32.22
N THR A 17 55.02 1.55 32.27
CA THR A 17 55.13 2.94 32.71
C THR A 17 54.80 3.94 31.59
N LYS A 18 54.22 5.11 31.95
CA LYS A 18 54.07 6.33 31.13
C LYS A 18 55.43 6.82 30.58
N PRO A 19 55.48 7.51 29.40
CA PRO A 19 55.42 8.98 29.34
C PRO A 19 54.83 9.53 27.98
N PRO A 20 55.13 10.76 27.50
CA PRO A 20 54.38 12.02 27.69
C PRO A 20 53.77 12.62 26.39
N THR A 21 53.01 13.70 26.54
CA THR A 21 52.35 14.53 25.50
C THR A 21 53.34 15.27 24.57
N PRO A 22 52.98 15.49 23.28
CA PRO A 22 53.16 16.84 22.71
C PRO A 22 52.06 17.31 21.69
N THR A 23 51.68 18.58 21.85
CA THR A 23 51.35 19.63 20.86
C THR A 23 50.69 19.27 19.51
N GLY A 24 49.43 19.66 19.34
CA GLY A 24 48.72 19.69 18.05
C GLY A 24 48.42 21.11 17.58
N ALA A 25 49.17 21.58 16.59
CA ALA A 25 48.82 22.70 15.71
C ALA A 25 49.75 22.61 14.49
N HIS A 26 49.25 22.07 13.37
CA HIS A 26 49.78 22.16 11.98
C HIS A 26 49.32 20.96 11.10
N SER A 27 48.02 20.66 11.04
CA SER A 27 47.50 19.64 10.09
C SER A 27 46.10 19.95 9.58
N MET A 28 45.83 21.20 9.22
CA MET A 28 44.51 21.65 8.73
C MET A 28 44.54 22.30 7.34
N ASP A 29 45.62 22.15 6.57
CA ASP A 29 45.74 22.78 5.23
C ASP A 29 46.16 21.82 4.09
N LEU A 30 46.21 20.50 4.30
CA LEU A 30 46.66 19.55 3.25
C LEU A 30 45.58 18.61 2.68
N LEU A 31 44.30 18.79 3.03
CA LEU A 31 43.20 17.94 2.52
C LEU A 31 42.33 18.59 1.44
N ARG A 32 42.75 19.73 0.87
CA ARG A 32 41.97 20.45 -0.16
C ARG A 32 42.61 20.51 -1.54
N THR A 33 43.36 19.50 -1.97
CA THR A 33 43.68 19.32 -3.40
C THR A 33 44.09 17.86 -3.68
N SER A 34 43.11 16.96 -3.77
CA SER A 34 43.31 15.70 -4.50
C SER A 34 42.19 15.55 -5.52
N SER A 35 42.58 15.90 -6.75
CA SER A 35 41.83 15.70 -7.98
C SER A 35 41.54 14.21 -8.18
N SER A 36 40.30 13.80 -7.98
CA SER A 36 39.77 12.60 -8.63
C SER A 36 39.28 12.99 -10.03
N LYS A 37 40.22 13.09 -10.98
CA LYS A 37 39.94 13.03 -12.43
C LYS A 37 39.79 11.57 -12.84
N ASN A 38 38.94 10.82 -12.13
CA ASN A 38 38.40 9.61 -12.72
C ASN A 38 37.37 10.07 -13.76
N PRO A 39 37.40 9.57 -15.01
CA PRO A 39 36.27 9.79 -15.89
C PRO A 39 35.03 9.31 -15.13
N ILE A 40 34.11 10.23 -14.84
CA ILE A 40 32.85 9.87 -14.20
C ILE A 40 32.27 8.78 -15.11
N ASN A 41 32.19 7.56 -14.58
CA ASN A 41 31.83 6.39 -15.36
C ASN A 41 30.52 6.70 -16.08
N THR A 42 30.56 6.89 -17.40
CA THR A 42 29.43 7.36 -18.21
C THR A 42 28.23 6.43 -18.05
N SER A 43 28.47 5.14 -17.80
CA SER A 43 27.43 4.17 -17.46
C SER A 43 26.72 4.46 -16.14
N SER A 44 27.43 4.95 -15.11
CA SER A 44 26.85 5.35 -13.82
C SER A 44 25.99 6.62 -13.96
N ASN A 45 26.38 7.57 -14.81
CA ASN A 45 25.58 8.76 -15.07
C ASN A 45 24.29 8.44 -15.85
N VAL A 46 24.35 7.54 -16.84
CA VAL A 46 23.17 7.11 -17.60
C VAL A 46 22.20 6.33 -16.68
N LEU A 47 22.71 5.44 -15.83
CA LEU A 47 21.89 4.69 -14.88
C LEU A 47 21.23 5.61 -13.83
N LEU A 48 21.95 6.63 -13.34
CA LEU A 48 21.40 7.64 -12.43
C LEU A 48 20.31 8.46 -13.10
N LEU A 49 20.52 8.92 -14.34
CA LEU A 49 19.52 9.67 -15.10
C LEU A 49 18.26 8.83 -15.35
N TYR A 50 18.44 7.55 -15.71
CA TYR A 50 17.34 6.60 -15.86
C TYR A 50 16.55 6.44 -14.56
N ARG A 51 17.24 6.22 -13.42
CA ARG A 51 16.60 6.07 -12.11
C ARG A 51 15.87 7.35 -11.68
N MET A 52 16.43 8.52 -11.95
CA MET A 52 15.77 9.80 -11.66
C MET A 52 14.47 9.94 -12.46
N ASN A 53 14.50 9.62 -13.75
CA ASN A 53 13.30 9.68 -14.60
C ASN A 53 12.26 8.64 -14.17
N GLU A 54 12.68 7.44 -13.81
CA GLU A 54 11.83 6.38 -13.26
C GLU A 54 11.15 6.86 -11.97
N LEU A 55 11.89 7.42 -11.01
CA LEU A 55 11.34 7.94 -9.75
C LEU A 55 10.36 9.09 -9.97
N GLN A 56 10.66 10.01 -10.89
CA GLN A 56 9.73 11.08 -11.29
C GLN A 56 8.46 10.52 -11.92
N HIS A 57 8.55 9.45 -12.69
CA HIS A 57 7.39 8.79 -13.26
C HIS A 57 6.54 8.09 -12.18
N LEU A 58 7.17 7.28 -11.32
CA LEU A 58 6.52 6.61 -10.19
C LEU A 58 5.82 7.62 -9.27
N GLY A 59 6.49 8.74 -8.95
CA GLY A 59 5.92 9.79 -8.11
C GLY A 59 4.68 10.42 -8.73
N ARG A 60 4.74 10.80 -10.02
CA ARG A 60 3.58 11.37 -10.74
C ARG A 60 2.40 10.41 -10.81
N VAL A 61 2.66 9.13 -11.09
CA VAL A 61 1.61 8.11 -11.16
C VAL A 61 0.95 7.92 -9.79
N ASN A 62 1.72 7.72 -8.74
CA ASN A 62 1.16 7.53 -7.39
C ASN A 62 0.38 8.76 -6.90
N PHE A 63 0.84 9.97 -7.20
CA PHE A 63 0.07 11.18 -6.90
C PHE A 63 -1.27 11.21 -7.66
N GLY A 64 -1.27 10.88 -8.96
CA GLY A 64 -2.49 10.77 -9.75
C GLY A 64 -3.45 9.69 -9.23
N LEU A 65 -2.93 8.53 -8.84
CA LEU A 65 -3.71 7.46 -8.23
C LEU A 65 -4.30 7.89 -6.88
N ALA A 66 -3.55 8.61 -6.05
CA ALA A 66 -4.07 9.17 -4.79
C ALA A 66 -5.24 10.13 -5.05
N VAL A 67 -5.15 11.00 -6.06
CA VAL A 67 -6.28 11.85 -6.46
C VAL A 67 -7.47 10.99 -6.94
N GLY A 68 -7.21 9.94 -7.72
CA GLY A 68 -8.24 8.98 -8.13
C GLY A 68 -8.96 8.31 -6.96
N THR A 69 -8.23 7.92 -5.89
CA THR A 69 -8.85 7.36 -4.69
C THR A 69 -9.76 8.35 -3.97
N LEU A 70 -9.45 9.66 -4.01
CA LEU A 70 -10.32 10.70 -3.43
C LEU A 70 -11.59 10.89 -4.25
N LEU A 71 -11.52 10.76 -5.58
CA LEU A 71 -12.71 10.80 -6.44
C LEU A 71 -13.62 9.60 -6.14
N TYR A 72 -13.05 8.40 -6.00
CA TYR A 72 -13.82 7.21 -5.63
C TYR A 72 -14.46 7.35 -4.22
N LEU A 73 -13.72 7.92 -3.26
CA LEU A 73 -14.26 8.23 -1.93
C LEU A 73 -15.44 9.20 -2.02
N ALA A 74 -15.33 10.25 -2.84
CA ALA A 74 -16.42 11.19 -3.04
C ALA A 74 -17.66 10.50 -3.66
N THR A 75 -17.46 9.61 -4.63
CA THR A 75 -18.55 8.78 -5.19
C THR A 75 -19.21 7.93 -4.11
N ASN A 76 -18.44 7.23 -3.28
CA ASN A 76 -18.98 6.42 -2.16
C ASN A 76 -19.80 7.25 -1.19
N VAL A 77 -19.34 8.46 -0.83
CA VAL A 77 -20.11 9.36 0.06
C VAL A 77 -21.42 9.80 -0.59
N VAL A 78 -21.41 10.10 -1.89
CA VAL A 78 -22.62 10.47 -2.64
C VAL A 78 -23.60 9.29 -2.72
N LEU A 79 -23.12 8.09 -3.09
CA LEU A 79 -23.96 6.90 -3.18
C LEU A 79 -24.51 6.47 -1.82
N PHE A 80 -23.71 6.55 -0.75
CA PHE A 80 -24.20 6.35 0.62
C PHE A 80 -25.32 7.33 0.98
N THR A 81 -25.17 8.60 0.58
CA THR A 81 -26.20 9.62 0.82
C THR A 81 -27.45 9.32 0.01
N PHE A 82 -27.32 8.90 -1.26
CA PHE A 82 -28.45 8.50 -2.10
C PHE A 82 -29.19 7.29 -1.52
N ASN A 83 -28.46 6.26 -1.10
CA ASN A 83 -28.99 5.08 -0.43
C ASN A 83 -29.75 5.44 0.87
N ALA A 84 -29.24 6.39 1.66
CA ALA A 84 -29.91 6.86 2.87
C ALA A 84 -31.16 7.72 2.60
N MET A 85 -31.21 8.39 1.44
CA MET A 85 -32.35 9.20 1.01
C MET A 85 -33.42 8.36 0.32
N ASP A 86 -33.10 7.14 -0.12
CA ASP A 86 -34.04 6.30 -0.82
C ASP A 86 -35.19 5.88 0.11
N ARG A 87 -36.41 6.31 -0.25
CA ARG A 87 -37.62 6.05 0.51
C ARG A 87 -38.39 4.93 -0.20
N ASN A 88 -38.45 3.77 0.42
CA ASN A 88 -39.29 2.63 0.02
C ASN A 88 -40.79 2.88 0.28
N ASP A 89 -41.28 4.08 -0.03
CA ASP A 89 -42.66 4.47 0.17
C ASP A 89 -43.44 4.20 -1.13
N ASP A 90 -44.19 3.08 -1.18
CA ASP A 90 -45.08 2.64 -2.28
C ASP A 90 -46.17 3.67 -2.68
N ALA A 91 -46.18 4.84 -2.04
CA ALA A 91 -47.17 5.91 -2.21
C ALA A 91 -47.08 6.64 -3.56
N CYS A 92 -45.96 6.51 -4.28
CA CYS A 92 -45.80 7.08 -5.61
C CYS A 92 -45.89 5.99 -6.66
N GLY A 93 -47.10 5.72 -7.15
CA GLY A 93 -47.34 4.71 -8.19
C GLY A 93 -46.29 4.77 -9.30
N ASP A 94 -45.60 3.65 -9.52
CA ASP A 94 -44.40 3.54 -10.37
C ASP A 94 -44.72 3.86 -11.84
N PRO A 95 -44.22 4.98 -12.41
CA PRO A 95 -44.12 5.12 -13.85
C PRO A 95 -42.74 4.55 -14.24
N GLU A 96 -42.69 3.29 -14.67
CA GLU A 96 -41.47 2.62 -15.16
C GLU A 96 -40.29 2.63 -14.15
N GLY A 97 -40.48 1.93 -13.01
CA GLY A 97 -39.73 2.04 -11.74
C GLY A 97 -38.20 1.82 -11.70
N ILE A 98 -37.51 1.72 -12.84
CA ILE A 98 -36.03 1.57 -12.91
C ILE A 98 -35.36 2.73 -13.66
N LYS A 99 -36.07 3.32 -14.62
CA LYS A 99 -35.53 4.37 -15.51
C LYS A 99 -35.74 5.77 -14.97
N TYR A 100 -36.68 5.95 -14.06
CA TYR A 100 -36.99 7.23 -13.45
C TYR A 100 -36.75 7.17 -11.94
N ALA A 101 -36.34 8.30 -11.37
CA ALA A 101 -36.21 8.42 -9.93
C ALA A 101 -37.58 8.27 -9.26
N ARG A 102 -37.68 7.41 -8.25
CA ARG A 102 -38.87 7.33 -7.40
C ARG A 102 -39.05 8.61 -6.60
N CYS A 103 -40.27 8.91 -6.17
CA CYS A 103 -40.52 10.09 -5.33
C CYS A 103 -39.60 10.12 -4.10
N GLY A 104 -38.76 11.14 -4.00
CA GLY A 104 -37.84 11.31 -2.88
C GLY A 104 -36.45 10.70 -3.09
N SER A 105 -36.27 9.87 -4.13
CA SER A 105 -34.94 9.39 -4.52
C SER A 105 -34.26 10.40 -5.45
N PRO A 106 -32.96 10.71 -5.25
CA PRO A 106 -32.26 11.71 -6.05
C PRO A 106 -31.92 11.22 -7.49
N VAL A 107 -31.88 9.91 -7.72
CA VAL A 107 -31.52 9.28 -9.01
C VAL A 107 -32.40 8.05 -9.26
N SER A 108 -32.42 7.53 -10.50
CA SER A 108 -33.10 6.26 -10.78
C SER A 108 -32.27 5.05 -10.30
N PRO A 109 -32.89 3.89 -10.01
CA PRO A 109 -32.16 2.68 -9.64
C PRO A 109 -31.09 2.29 -10.66
N LEU A 110 -31.39 2.41 -11.96
CA LEU A 110 -30.38 2.15 -13.00
C LEU A 110 -29.18 3.09 -12.91
N GLN A 111 -29.42 4.39 -12.70
CA GLN A 111 -28.32 5.36 -12.59
C GLN A 111 -27.47 5.11 -11.36
N PHE A 112 -28.11 4.83 -10.22
CA PHE A 112 -27.43 4.49 -8.97
C PHE A 112 -26.43 3.35 -9.17
N HIS A 113 -26.92 2.20 -9.66
CA HIS A 113 -26.08 1.02 -9.87
C HIS A 113 -25.04 1.22 -10.97
N ILE A 114 -25.34 1.94 -12.06
CA ILE A 114 -24.31 2.27 -13.06
C ILE A 114 -23.16 3.04 -12.41
N TYR A 115 -23.44 4.02 -11.56
CA TYR A 115 -22.38 4.78 -10.90
C TYR A 115 -21.59 3.93 -9.91
N GLU A 116 -22.26 3.10 -9.13
CA GLU A 116 -21.68 2.15 -8.18
C GLU A 116 -20.69 1.19 -8.88
N PHE A 117 -21.19 0.35 -9.80
CA PHE A 117 -20.37 -0.70 -10.40
C PHE A 117 -19.21 -0.16 -11.25
N TRP A 118 -19.43 0.93 -12.01
CA TRP A 118 -18.34 1.53 -12.79
C TRP A 118 -17.31 2.22 -11.89
N ALA A 119 -17.72 2.82 -10.78
CA ALA A 119 -16.79 3.37 -9.80
C ALA A 119 -15.95 2.26 -9.16
N GLY A 120 -16.57 1.14 -8.78
CA GLY A 120 -15.89 -0.05 -8.27
C GLY A 120 -14.84 -0.60 -9.24
N PHE A 121 -15.20 -0.76 -10.52
CA PHE A 121 -14.26 -1.17 -11.57
C PHE A 121 -13.06 -0.21 -11.74
N LEU A 122 -13.32 1.10 -11.80
CA LEU A 122 -12.26 2.10 -11.92
C LEU A 122 -11.34 2.09 -10.69
N PHE A 123 -11.89 1.85 -9.51
CA PHE A 123 -11.11 1.75 -8.29
C PHE A 123 -10.24 0.48 -8.24
N ALA A 124 -10.75 -0.68 -8.68
CA ALA A 124 -9.95 -1.89 -8.84
C ALA A 124 -8.74 -1.65 -9.77
N CYS A 125 -8.92 -0.86 -10.85
CA CYS A 125 -7.82 -0.44 -11.71
C CYS A 125 -6.80 0.43 -10.97
N ILE A 126 -7.25 1.35 -10.11
CA ILE A 126 -6.37 2.20 -9.28
C ILE A 126 -5.54 1.34 -8.33
N GLU A 127 -6.13 0.37 -7.64
CA GLU A 127 -5.44 -0.50 -6.70
C GLU A 127 -4.40 -1.38 -7.38
N ALA A 128 -4.75 -2.04 -8.48
CA ALA A 128 -3.81 -2.83 -9.24
C ALA A 128 -2.63 -1.99 -9.75
N THR A 129 -2.92 -0.78 -10.25
CA THR A 129 -1.90 0.16 -10.74
C THR A 129 -1.01 0.66 -9.61
N SER A 130 -1.56 0.90 -8.41
CA SER A 130 -0.79 1.35 -7.24
C SER A 130 0.30 0.35 -6.84
N LEU A 131 0.02 -0.94 -7.01
CA LEU A 131 0.99 -2.01 -6.77
C LEU A 131 2.02 -2.14 -7.87
N ILE A 132 1.64 -1.95 -9.14
CA ILE A 132 2.58 -1.98 -10.27
C ILE A 132 3.58 -0.83 -10.16
N PHE A 133 3.11 0.35 -9.78
CA PHE A 133 3.91 1.56 -9.69
C PHE A 133 4.44 1.85 -8.28
N THR A 134 4.56 0.84 -7.41
CA THR A 134 5.24 1.04 -6.12
C THR A 134 6.76 1.15 -6.31
N PRO A 135 7.44 2.15 -5.73
CA PRO A 135 8.91 2.25 -5.77
C PRO A 135 9.59 1.16 -4.94
N ARG A 136 8.84 0.41 -4.13
CA ARG A 136 9.32 -0.70 -3.31
C ARG A 136 9.35 -2.00 -4.12
N ALA A 137 10.26 -2.90 -3.78
CA ALA A 137 10.25 -4.22 -4.39
C ALA A 137 8.97 -4.98 -3.96
N LEU A 138 8.19 -5.51 -4.91
CA LEU A 138 6.96 -6.27 -4.61
C LEU A 138 7.18 -7.43 -3.63
N ALA A 139 8.39 -8.01 -3.59
CA ALA A 139 8.76 -9.05 -2.62
C ALA A 139 8.77 -8.55 -1.16
N THR A 140 8.98 -7.24 -0.95
CA THR A 140 8.87 -6.59 0.37
C THR A 140 7.43 -6.32 0.76
N VAL A 141 6.52 -6.28 -0.22
CA VAL A 141 5.09 -6.04 -0.02
C VAL A 141 4.34 -7.36 0.18
N SER A 142 4.64 -8.40 -0.61
CA SER A 142 4.02 -9.72 -0.50
C SER A 142 5.02 -10.85 -0.70
N LYS A 143 4.90 -11.90 0.13
CA LYS A 143 5.68 -13.14 0.01
C LYS A 143 5.38 -13.91 -1.28
N ARG A 144 4.23 -13.67 -1.92
CA ARG A 144 3.78 -14.34 -3.16
C ARG A 144 3.32 -13.30 -4.18
N PRO A 145 4.25 -12.58 -4.85
CA PRO A 145 3.91 -11.49 -5.75
C PRO A 145 3.12 -11.95 -6.99
N GLY A 146 3.34 -13.18 -7.47
CA GLY A 146 2.55 -13.75 -8.57
C GLY A 146 1.07 -13.91 -8.20
N LEU A 147 0.79 -14.49 -7.03
CA LEU A 147 -0.58 -14.67 -6.53
C LEU A 147 -1.28 -13.32 -6.34
N LEU A 148 -0.60 -12.32 -5.78
CA LEU A 148 -1.15 -10.97 -5.61
C LEU A 148 -1.56 -10.35 -6.96
N ARG A 149 -0.70 -10.46 -7.98
CA ARG A 149 -1.03 -9.99 -9.34
C ARG A 149 -2.23 -10.71 -9.93
N THR A 150 -2.31 -12.02 -9.76
CA THR A 150 -3.45 -12.82 -10.26
C THR A 150 -4.75 -12.41 -9.58
N VAL A 151 -4.73 -12.21 -8.25
CA VAL A 151 -5.92 -11.75 -7.51
C VAL A 151 -6.39 -10.39 -7.99
N LEU A 152 -5.48 -9.43 -8.22
CA LEU A 152 -5.85 -8.09 -8.70
C LEU A 152 -6.37 -8.09 -10.14
N MET A 153 -5.79 -8.94 -11.01
CA MET A 153 -6.32 -9.08 -12.37
C MET A 153 -7.70 -9.73 -12.36
N PHE A 154 -7.92 -10.72 -11.49
CA PHE A 154 -9.24 -11.30 -11.30
C PHE A 154 -10.24 -10.23 -10.87
N ASP A 155 -9.88 -9.42 -9.86
CA ASP A 155 -10.70 -8.33 -9.31
C ASP A 155 -11.11 -7.29 -10.37
N ILE A 156 -10.17 -6.84 -11.22
CA ILE A 156 -10.49 -5.94 -12.34
C ILE A 156 -11.47 -6.60 -13.32
N MET A 157 -11.26 -7.87 -13.66
CA MET A 157 -12.11 -8.55 -14.64
C MET A 157 -13.52 -8.80 -14.09
N SER A 158 -13.64 -9.22 -12.83
CA SER A 158 -14.93 -9.52 -12.22
C SER A 158 -15.74 -8.25 -11.96
N THR A 159 -15.13 -7.18 -11.45
CA THR A 159 -15.80 -5.86 -11.32
C THR A 159 -16.22 -5.29 -12.68
N PHE A 160 -15.40 -5.46 -13.72
CA PHE A 160 -15.78 -5.06 -15.08
C PHE A 160 -16.99 -5.85 -15.60
N ILE A 161 -17.01 -7.17 -15.39
CA ILE A 161 -18.14 -8.02 -15.77
C ILE A 161 -19.42 -7.56 -15.07
N ALA A 162 -19.38 -7.31 -13.77
CA ALA A 162 -20.53 -6.82 -13.01
C ALA A 162 -21.06 -5.47 -13.56
N ALA A 163 -20.16 -4.51 -13.82
CA ALA A 163 -20.52 -3.22 -14.41
C ALA A 163 -21.19 -3.36 -15.79
N ILE A 164 -20.69 -4.27 -16.63
CA ILE A 164 -21.28 -4.55 -17.93
C ILE A 164 -22.67 -5.19 -17.80
N LEU A 165 -22.83 -6.17 -16.90
CA LEU A 165 -24.11 -6.84 -16.68
C LEU A 165 -25.22 -5.85 -16.31
N VAL A 166 -24.95 -4.98 -15.33
CA VAL A 166 -25.89 -3.94 -14.88
C VAL A 166 -26.19 -2.92 -15.97
N THR A 167 -25.18 -2.56 -16.78
CA THR A 167 -25.37 -1.66 -17.91
C THR A 167 -26.32 -2.25 -18.98
N PHE A 168 -26.28 -3.57 -19.18
CA PHE A 168 -27.14 -4.24 -20.15
C PHE A 168 -28.59 -4.40 -19.67
N ASN A 169 -28.77 -4.91 -18.45
CA ASN A 169 -30.09 -5.16 -17.90
C ASN A 169 -30.03 -5.28 -16.37
N LEU A 170 -30.42 -4.22 -15.68
CA LEU A 170 -30.48 -4.22 -14.21
C LEU A 170 -31.46 -5.28 -13.69
N ASP A 171 -32.70 -5.32 -14.19
CA ASP A 171 -33.74 -6.25 -13.72
C ASP A 171 -33.28 -7.71 -13.59
N VAL A 172 -32.52 -8.17 -14.58
CA VAL A 172 -32.07 -9.56 -14.65
C VAL A 172 -30.77 -9.78 -13.89
N PHE A 173 -29.87 -8.79 -13.90
CA PHE A 173 -28.50 -8.99 -13.46
C PHE A 173 -28.12 -8.27 -12.17
N GLU A 174 -29.02 -7.54 -11.54
CA GLU A 174 -28.75 -6.86 -10.28
C GLU A 174 -28.20 -7.80 -9.21
N VAL A 175 -28.92 -8.89 -8.91
CA VAL A 175 -28.50 -9.88 -7.91
C VAL A 175 -27.16 -10.52 -8.25
N PRO A 176 -26.95 -11.13 -9.43
CA PRO A 176 -25.65 -11.75 -9.73
C PRO A 176 -24.51 -10.74 -9.83
N ALA A 177 -24.76 -9.48 -10.21
CA ALA A 177 -23.74 -8.44 -10.22
C ALA A 177 -23.27 -8.10 -8.80
N HIS A 178 -24.19 -7.90 -7.85
CA HIS A 178 -23.84 -7.67 -6.45
C HIS A 178 -23.18 -8.91 -5.81
N GLU A 179 -23.60 -10.13 -6.14
CA GLU A 179 -22.92 -11.34 -5.65
C GLU A 179 -21.46 -11.41 -6.13
N ILE A 180 -21.18 -11.01 -7.38
CA ILE A 180 -19.82 -10.91 -7.90
C ILE A 180 -19.04 -9.83 -7.14
N GLU A 181 -19.62 -8.65 -6.95
CA GLU A 181 -18.99 -7.53 -6.27
C GLU A 181 -18.67 -7.83 -4.80
N PHE A 182 -19.63 -8.31 -4.01
CA PHE A 182 -19.39 -8.67 -2.60
C PHE A 182 -18.38 -9.82 -2.47
N SER A 183 -18.34 -10.74 -3.44
CA SER A 183 -17.31 -11.78 -3.50
C SER A 183 -15.92 -11.18 -3.78
N ASN A 184 -15.84 -10.16 -4.64
CA ASN A 184 -14.60 -9.43 -4.91
C ASN A 184 -14.15 -8.58 -3.73
N GLU A 185 -15.09 -8.00 -2.97
CA GLU A 185 -14.77 -7.26 -1.74
C GLU A 185 -14.03 -8.13 -0.71
N LEU A 186 -14.25 -9.45 -0.72
CA LEU A 186 -13.45 -10.37 0.09
C LEU A 186 -11.99 -10.42 -0.37
N THR A 187 -11.73 -10.49 -1.69
CA THR A 187 -10.36 -10.41 -2.22
C THR A 187 -9.73 -9.05 -1.95
N LEU A 188 -10.53 -7.99 -2.02
CA LEU A 188 -10.15 -6.62 -1.73
C LEU A 188 -9.72 -6.44 -0.27
N ALA A 189 -10.50 -7.00 0.66
CA ALA A 189 -10.16 -7.03 2.08
C ALA A 189 -8.79 -7.66 2.29
N LEU A 190 -8.44 -8.75 1.57
CA LEU A 190 -7.14 -9.41 1.65
C LEU A 190 -6.00 -8.55 1.09
N VAL A 191 -6.21 -7.83 -0.02
CA VAL A 191 -5.24 -6.88 -0.57
C VAL A 191 -5.00 -5.74 0.41
N ASN A 192 -6.03 -5.24 1.07
CA ASN A 192 -5.90 -4.21 2.11
C ASN A 192 -5.05 -4.64 3.29
N ILE A 193 -5.10 -5.92 3.70
CA ILE A 193 -4.18 -6.45 4.71
C ILE A 193 -2.72 -6.24 4.28
N ILE A 194 -2.43 -6.48 2.99
CA ILE A 194 -1.10 -6.33 2.43
C ILE A 194 -0.68 -4.85 2.43
N PHE A 195 -1.58 -3.93 2.03
CA PHE A 195 -1.32 -2.49 2.07
C PHE A 195 -1.10 -1.98 3.49
N LEU A 196 -2.00 -2.32 4.40
CA LEU A 196 -1.90 -1.95 5.82
C LEU A 196 -0.61 -2.47 6.45
N ARG A 197 -0.21 -3.73 6.17
CA ARG A 197 1.08 -4.26 6.64
C ARG A 197 2.26 -3.50 6.05
N SER A 198 2.20 -3.15 4.76
CA SER A 198 3.24 -2.36 4.10
C SER A 198 3.37 -0.97 4.72
N LEU A 199 2.25 -0.29 4.97
CA LEU A 199 2.18 1.02 5.62
C LEU A 199 2.65 0.98 7.07
N ALA A 200 2.26 -0.07 7.81
CA ALA A 200 2.58 -0.22 9.21
C ALA A 200 4.07 -0.53 9.46
N ARG A 201 4.80 -1.03 8.45
CA ARG A 201 6.24 -1.34 8.50
C ARG A 201 6.63 -2.15 9.75
N GLY A 202 5.81 -3.14 10.11
CA GLY A 202 6.00 -4.01 11.28
C GLY A 202 5.60 -3.41 12.64
N ARG A 203 5.03 -2.21 12.68
CA ARG A 203 4.48 -1.59 13.91
C ARG A 203 2.98 -1.88 14.01
N GLY A 204 2.45 -2.02 15.23
CA GLY A 204 1.00 -2.11 15.42
C GLY A 204 0.34 -3.33 14.78
N GLU A 205 1.04 -4.47 14.67
CA GLU A 205 0.54 -5.69 14.02
C GLU A 205 -0.83 -6.16 14.55
N LYS A 206 -1.08 -5.97 15.86
CA LYS A 206 -2.39 -6.25 16.47
C LYS A 206 -3.50 -5.40 15.86
N GLY A 207 -3.26 -4.10 15.65
CA GLY A 207 -4.20 -3.18 15.03
C GLY A 207 -4.46 -3.54 13.57
N VAL A 208 -3.40 -3.88 12.83
CA VAL A 208 -3.53 -4.37 11.44
C VAL A 208 -4.34 -5.64 11.38
N LEU A 209 -4.10 -6.60 12.29
CA LEU A 209 -4.87 -7.85 12.34
C LEU A 209 -6.36 -7.59 12.64
N VAL A 210 -6.67 -6.75 13.63
CA VAL A 210 -8.06 -6.40 13.97
C VAL A 210 -8.75 -5.71 12.80
N ALA A 211 -8.13 -4.70 12.20
CA ALA A 211 -8.66 -4.03 11.01
C ALA A 211 -8.90 -5.01 9.86
N SER A 212 -7.98 -5.96 9.67
CA SER A 212 -8.11 -7.00 8.64
C SER A 212 -9.28 -7.95 8.89
N MET A 213 -9.52 -8.34 10.15
CA MET A 213 -10.65 -9.21 10.49
C MET A 213 -11.98 -8.48 10.28
N VAL A 214 -12.06 -7.21 10.69
CA VAL A 214 -13.25 -6.37 10.45
C VAL A 214 -13.51 -6.21 8.95
N ALA A 215 -12.46 -5.96 8.16
CA ALA A 215 -12.54 -5.85 6.71
C ALA A 215 -13.09 -7.12 6.03
N ILE A 216 -12.79 -8.32 6.55
CA ILE A 216 -13.33 -9.58 6.02
C ILE A 216 -14.80 -9.77 6.42
N CYS A 217 -15.21 -9.28 7.59
CA CYS A 217 -16.60 -9.42 8.06
C CYS A 217 -17.60 -8.60 7.23
N ALA A 218 -17.19 -7.45 6.69
CA ALA A 218 -18.05 -6.60 5.86
C ALA A 218 -18.65 -7.33 4.63
N PRO A 219 -17.85 -7.96 3.74
CA PRO A 219 -18.38 -8.67 2.59
C PRO A 219 -19.21 -9.90 2.95
N LEU A 220 -18.86 -10.59 4.04
CA LEU A 220 -19.66 -11.70 4.54
C LEU A 220 -21.04 -11.24 5.04
N PHE A 221 -21.09 -10.06 5.66
CA PHE A 221 -22.36 -9.45 6.09
C PHE A 221 -23.22 -9.05 4.90
N GLN A 222 -22.64 -8.40 3.88
CA GLN A 222 -23.38 -8.03 2.67
C GLN A 222 -23.98 -9.25 1.97
N LEU A 223 -23.18 -10.29 1.72
CA LEU A 223 -23.65 -11.54 1.12
C LEU A 223 -24.80 -12.18 1.91
N ALA A 224 -24.75 -12.09 3.25
CA ALA A 224 -25.77 -12.66 4.11
C ALA A 224 -27.06 -11.83 4.16
N VAL A 225 -26.97 -10.50 4.04
CA VAL A 225 -28.09 -9.57 4.26
C VAL A 225 -28.76 -9.15 2.95
N TYR A 226 -28.01 -9.02 1.86
CA TYR A 226 -28.53 -8.58 0.57
C TYR A 226 -29.63 -9.52 0.04
N ASN A 227 -29.37 -10.84 0.05
CA ASN A 227 -30.33 -11.86 -0.38
C ASN A 227 -31.28 -12.32 0.73
N SER A 228 -31.31 -11.63 1.88
CA SER A 228 -32.16 -12.01 3.00
C SER A 228 -33.60 -11.50 2.83
N PRO A 229 -34.61 -12.14 3.45
CA PRO A 229 -35.99 -11.67 3.42
C PRO A 229 -36.24 -10.42 4.28
N LEU A 230 -35.18 -9.73 4.73
CA LEU A 230 -35.29 -8.50 5.52
C LEU A 230 -35.81 -7.36 4.63
N LYS A 231 -36.80 -6.61 5.13
CA LYS A 231 -37.46 -5.50 4.41
C LYS A 231 -36.49 -4.44 3.85
N TYR A 232 -35.31 -4.29 4.46
CA TYR A 232 -34.30 -3.31 4.07
C TYR A 232 -32.92 -3.96 3.85
N GLY A 233 -32.90 -5.24 3.44
CA GLY A 233 -31.66 -6.01 3.25
C GLY A 233 -30.68 -5.33 2.29
N GLU A 234 -31.15 -4.95 1.11
CA GLU A 234 -30.40 -4.20 0.09
C GLU A 234 -29.80 -2.91 0.66
N GLN A 235 -30.64 -2.03 1.22
CA GLN A 235 -30.21 -0.75 1.80
C GLN A 235 -29.13 -0.92 2.89
N TYR A 236 -29.23 -1.96 3.73
CA TYR A 236 -28.22 -2.27 4.73
C TYR A 236 -26.92 -2.81 4.12
N ALA A 237 -27.01 -3.64 3.07
CA ALA A 237 -25.84 -4.14 2.37
C ALA A 237 -25.09 -2.98 1.70
N HIS A 238 -25.77 -2.11 0.95
CA HIS A 238 -25.19 -0.90 0.35
C HIS A 238 -24.58 0.05 1.39
N ALA A 239 -25.23 0.23 2.55
CA ALA A 239 -24.67 1.06 3.62
C ALA A 239 -23.32 0.52 4.13
N VAL A 240 -23.21 -0.81 4.27
CA VAL A 240 -21.95 -1.47 4.65
C VAL A 240 -20.92 -1.39 3.53
N GLU A 241 -21.35 -1.56 2.28
CA GLU A 241 -20.52 -1.44 1.08
C GLU A 241 -19.86 -0.08 0.98
N PHE A 242 -20.62 1.02 0.95
CA PHE A 242 -19.99 2.33 0.79
C PHE A 242 -19.12 2.71 1.99
N THR A 243 -19.43 2.19 3.19
CA THR A 243 -18.58 2.36 4.37
C THR A 243 -17.27 1.60 4.23
N PHE A 244 -17.33 0.36 3.74
CA PHE A 244 -16.17 -0.49 3.49
C PHE A 244 -15.33 0.07 2.34
N GLY A 245 -15.95 0.45 1.23
CA GLY A 245 -15.35 1.15 0.10
C GLY A 245 -14.64 2.43 0.53
N ALA A 246 -15.26 3.26 1.37
CA ALA A 246 -14.62 4.44 1.94
C ALA A 246 -13.39 4.10 2.80
N ALA A 247 -13.49 3.08 3.66
CA ALA A 247 -12.35 2.61 4.46
C ALA A 247 -11.20 2.12 3.56
N ASN A 248 -11.53 1.38 2.49
CA ASN A 248 -10.55 0.94 1.50
C ASN A 248 -9.88 2.13 0.79
N CYS A 249 -10.66 3.13 0.37
CA CYS A 249 -10.13 4.36 -0.22
C CYS A 249 -9.03 4.97 0.64
N PHE A 250 -9.24 5.05 1.96
CA PHE A 250 -8.25 5.60 2.87
C PHE A 250 -6.96 4.78 2.89
N VAL A 251 -7.04 3.46 2.90
CA VAL A 251 -5.86 2.58 2.89
C VAL A 251 -5.07 2.78 1.60
N THR A 252 -5.74 2.71 0.45
CA THR A 252 -5.12 2.85 -0.87
C THR A 252 -4.59 4.27 -1.09
N PHE A 253 -5.30 5.30 -0.63
CA PHE A 253 -4.84 6.70 -0.64
C PHE A 253 -3.51 6.85 0.10
N TRP A 254 -3.43 6.36 1.34
CA TRP A 254 -2.21 6.44 2.13
C TRP A 254 -1.07 5.61 1.52
N PHE A 255 -1.38 4.46 0.94
CA PHE A 255 -0.41 3.65 0.21
C PHE A 255 0.18 4.40 -1.00
N CYS A 256 -0.66 5.02 -1.81
CA CYS A 256 -0.23 5.85 -2.94
C CYS A 256 0.59 7.07 -2.48
N LEU A 257 0.16 7.79 -1.44
CA LEU A 257 0.92 8.91 -0.90
C LEU A 257 2.28 8.50 -0.33
N ASP A 258 2.34 7.40 0.43
CA ASP A 258 3.59 6.87 0.98
C ASP A 258 4.56 6.48 -0.14
N ASN A 259 4.06 5.87 -1.23
CA ASN A 259 4.86 5.58 -2.43
C ASN A 259 5.35 6.87 -3.12
N TRP A 260 4.50 7.90 -3.24
CA TRP A 260 4.90 9.19 -3.79
C TRP A 260 6.00 9.85 -2.95
N PHE A 261 5.85 9.88 -1.62
CA PHE A 261 6.85 10.44 -0.72
C PHE A 261 8.19 9.71 -0.80
N VAL A 262 8.17 8.37 -0.85
CA VAL A 262 9.39 7.57 -1.03
C VAL A 262 10.08 7.91 -2.35
N ALA A 263 9.32 8.03 -3.45
CA ALA A 263 9.89 8.37 -4.75
C ALA A 263 10.52 9.78 -4.77
N GLU A 264 9.86 10.77 -4.17
CA GLU A 264 10.38 12.14 -4.03
C GLU A 264 11.61 12.22 -3.12
N GLU A 265 11.62 11.46 -2.02
CA GLU A 265 12.77 11.40 -1.12
C GLU A 265 14.00 10.79 -1.81
N GLU A 266 13.85 9.64 -2.47
CA GLU A 266 14.94 9.02 -3.25
C GLU A 266 15.44 9.96 -4.37
N LEU A 267 14.52 10.64 -5.06
CA LEU A 267 14.88 11.60 -6.10
C LEU A 267 15.66 12.80 -5.54
N ARG A 268 15.26 13.31 -4.37
CA ARG A 268 15.94 14.41 -3.68
C ARG A 268 17.35 14.02 -3.28
N CYS A 269 17.53 12.82 -2.73
CA CYS A 269 18.85 12.32 -2.35
C CYS A 269 19.79 12.18 -3.57
N ILE A 270 19.27 11.75 -4.72
CA ILE A 270 20.07 11.68 -5.95
C ILE A 270 20.45 13.09 -6.45
N LYS A 271 19.51 14.06 -6.41
CA LYS A 271 19.73 15.42 -6.96
C LYS A 271 20.64 16.28 -6.11
N TYR A 272 20.50 16.22 -4.78
CA TYR A 272 21.14 17.18 -3.87
C TYR A 272 22.16 16.54 -2.93
N GLY A 273 22.37 15.22 -3.04
CA GLY A 273 23.21 14.45 -2.12
C GLY A 273 22.49 14.12 -0.82
N ASP A 274 23.05 13.17 -0.06
CA ASP A 274 22.56 12.81 1.26
C ASP A 274 22.80 14.00 2.22
N PRO A 275 21.77 14.59 2.84
CA PRO A 275 22.00 15.29 4.08
C PRO A 275 22.54 14.25 5.06
N VAL A 276 23.63 14.58 5.77
CA VAL A 276 24.24 13.75 6.85
C VAL A 276 23.20 13.30 7.92
N SER A 277 21.97 13.83 7.87
CA SER A 277 20.83 13.54 8.74
C SER A 277 19.70 12.69 8.12
N CYS A 278 19.81 12.16 6.89
CA CYS A 278 18.75 11.30 6.33
C CYS A 278 18.76 9.90 6.99
N ARG A 279 18.02 9.77 8.10
CA ARG A 279 17.90 8.52 8.87
C ARG A 279 17.43 7.33 8.03
N HIS A 280 16.65 7.55 6.97
CA HIS A 280 16.12 6.46 6.13
C HIS A 280 17.05 6.02 5.00
N CYS A 281 17.92 6.88 4.48
CA CYS A 281 18.95 6.44 3.52
C CYS A 281 20.00 5.55 4.19
N ILE A 282 20.37 5.85 5.44
CA ILE A 282 21.23 4.96 6.23
C ILE A 282 20.56 3.60 6.42
N VAL A 283 19.26 3.57 6.73
CA VAL A 283 18.49 2.34 6.93
C VAL A 283 18.27 1.59 5.60
N SER A 284 17.98 2.27 4.50
CA SER A 284 17.79 1.61 3.19
C SER A 284 19.09 1.06 2.64
N HIS A 285 20.21 1.77 2.78
CA HIS A 285 21.53 1.28 2.40
C HIS A 285 21.99 0.11 3.30
N SER A 286 21.73 0.17 4.61
CA SER A 286 22.07 -0.94 5.51
C SER A 286 21.16 -2.16 5.33
N LEU A 287 19.88 -1.98 5.02
CA LEU A 287 18.97 -3.06 4.62
C LEU A 287 19.37 -3.67 3.27
N LYS A 288 19.67 -2.87 2.24
CA LYS A 288 20.20 -3.38 0.95
C LYS A 288 21.49 -4.17 1.14
N LYS A 289 22.36 -3.71 2.04
CA LYS A 289 23.64 -4.38 2.37
C LYS A 289 23.40 -5.68 3.14
N ALA A 290 22.41 -5.72 4.03
CA ALA A 290 22.00 -6.91 4.75
C ALA A 290 21.31 -7.94 3.83
N GLU A 291 20.47 -7.49 2.89
CA GLU A 291 19.81 -8.32 1.86
C GLU A 291 20.83 -8.93 0.88
N LEU A 292 21.81 -8.14 0.42
CA LEU A 292 22.91 -8.65 -0.41
C LEU A 292 23.79 -9.67 0.35
N ALA A 293 23.95 -9.49 1.66
CA ALA A 293 24.67 -10.45 2.50
C ALA A 293 23.88 -11.75 2.71
N THR A 294 22.56 -11.69 2.89
CA THR A 294 21.71 -12.88 3.03
C THR A 294 21.55 -13.64 1.71
N HIS A 295 21.46 -12.93 0.57
CA HIS A 295 21.47 -13.57 -0.75
C HIS A 295 22.78 -14.28 -1.07
N ARG A 296 23.93 -13.75 -0.64
CA ARG A 296 25.24 -14.41 -0.79
C ARG A 296 25.37 -15.69 0.04
N VAL A 297 24.79 -15.71 1.23
CA VAL A 297 24.81 -16.89 2.11
C VAL A 297 23.89 -17.99 1.55
N ASN A 298 22.73 -17.64 1.00
CA ASN A 298 21.81 -18.61 0.41
C ASN A 298 22.23 -19.13 -0.97
N SER A 299 23.18 -18.47 -1.66
CA SER A 299 23.77 -18.97 -2.92
C SER A 299 25.00 -19.86 -2.73
N LEU A 300 25.43 -20.07 -1.49
CA LEU A 300 26.60 -20.87 -1.11
C LEU A 300 26.21 -22.15 -0.34
N VAL A 301 24.92 -22.48 -0.29
CA VAL A 301 24.36 -23.73 0.27
C VAL A 301 23.67 -24.50 -0.83
#